data_AF-A0A929TP20-F1
#
_entry.id   AF-A0A929TP20-F1
#
_cell.length_a   1.000
_cell.length_b   1.000
_cell.length_c   1.000
_cell.angle_alpha   90.00
_cell.angle_beta   90.00
_cell.angle_gamma   90.00
#
_symmetry.space_group_name_H-M   'P 1'
#
loop_
_entity.id
_entity.type
_entity.pdbx_description
1 polymer ?
#
loop_
_entity_poly.entity_id
_entity_poly.type
_entity_poly.pdbx_seq_one_letter_code
_entity_poly.pdbx_strand_id
1 'polypeptide(L)'
;MRTKEEAIAFGLSFPDSYIDRPFRTADWELIRFRENKKAFLLIYERNGFVNLNVKVHPEWRDFWRRVYPAVQPAYHQNKEHWNTIVLDGSIPEEELRRIISESYSLISDSPTKRIYEAVKKIPKGKVATYAQVAEMAGNKKMSRAVGNALHKNPDPDHISCFRVVNSKGELAPAFAFGGEDEQRKRLEEDGVEVKDGKVDLKKYGMELKEIEKVRYRKA
;
A
#
# COMPACT_ATOMS: atom_id res chain seq x y z
N MET A 1 0.24 -6.64 -25.49
CA MET A 1 -1.03 -7.07 -24.88
C MET A 1 -2.19 -6.72 -25.80
N ARG A 2 -2.86 -7.73 -26.36
CA ARG A 2 -3.97 -7.66 -27.33
C ARG A 2 -5.06 -8.71 -27.07
N THR A 3 -4.79 -9.76 -26.30
CA THR A 3 -5.78 -10.83 -26.03
C THR A 3 -6.25 -10.85 -24.57
N LYS A 4 -7.34 -11.60 -24.29
CA LYS A 4 -7.82 -11.81 -22.91
C LYS A 4 -6.76 -12.54 -22.09
N GLU A 5 -6.12 -13.56 -22.64
CA GLU A 5 -5.14 -14.41 -21.97
C GLU A 5 -3.92 -13.60 -21.51
N GLU A 6 -3.42 -12.70 -22.37
CA GLU A 6 -2.30 -11.81 -22.01
C GLU A 6 -2.68 -10.84 -20.88
N ALA A 7 -3.90 -10.29 -20.92
CA ALA A 7 -4.39 -9.39 -19.88
C ALA A 7 -4.62 -10.12 -18.54
N ILE A 8 -5.16 -11.34 -18.57
CA ILE A 8 -5.32 -12.22 -17.40
C ILE A 8 -3.95 -12.57 -16.83
N ALA A 9 -3.01 -13.03 -17.67
CA ALA A 9 -1.68 -13.43 -17.23
C ALA A 9 -0.95 -12.25 -16.57
N PHE A 10 -1.04 -11.05 -17.15
CA PHE A 10 -0.47 -9.86 -16.54
C PHE A 10 -1.17 -9.49 -15.23
N GLY A 11 -2.50 -9.52 -15.17
CA GLY A 11 -3.26 -9.28 -13.93
C GLY A 11 -2.91 -10.28 -12.82
N LEU A 12 -2.70 -11.56 -13.15
CA LEU A 12 -2.33 -12.60 -12.20
C LEU A 12 -0.85 -12.54 -11.78
N SER A 13 -0.01 -11.77 -12.49
CA SER A 13 1.39 -11.56 -12.09
C SER A 13 1.54 -10.66 -10.84
N PHE A 14 0.50 -9.90 -10.47
CA PHE A 14 0.53 -9.06 -9.28
C PHE A 14 0.35 -9.89 -7.99
N PRO A 15 1.10 -9.59 -6.91
CA PRO A 15 0.98 -10.29 -5.64
C PRO A 15 -0.45 -10.35 -5.12
N ASP A 16 -0.82 -11.51 -4.56
CA ASP A 16 -2.13 -11.79 -3.97
C ASP A 16 -3.32 -11.55 -4.92
N SER A 17 -3.10 -11.64 -6.23
CA SER A 17 -4.18 -11.55 -7.22
C SER A 17 -4.81 -12.91 -7.49
N TYR A 18 -6.09 -12.92 -7.82
CA TYR A 18 -6.82 -14.11 -8.24
C TYR A 18 -7.91 -13.77 -9.25
N ILE A 19 -8.28 -14.76 -10.07
CA ILE A 19 -9.37 -14.64 -11.03
C ILE A 19 -10.70 -15.02 -10.39
N ASP A 20 -11.73 -14.23 -10.67
CA ASP A 20 -13.12 -14.43 -10.27
C ASP A 20 -14.04 -14.28 -11.48
N ARG A 21 -15.08 -15.11 -11.55
CA ARG A 21 -16.09 -15.14 -12.63
C ARG A 21 -17.49 -15.14 -11.99
N PRO A 22 -17.91 -14.00 -11.40
CA PRO A 22 -19.15 -13.95 -10.63
C PRO A 22 -20.40 -13.92 -11.51
N PHE A 23 -20.26 -13.63 -12.80
CA PHE A 23 -21.38 -13.52 -13.74
C PHE A 23 -21.55 -14.82 -14.53
N ARG A 24 -22.65 -15.55 -14.27
CA ARG A 24 -22.87 -16.89 -14.85
C ARG A 24 -23.09 -16.87 -16.37
N THR A 25 -23.63 -15.78 -16.90
CA THR A 25 -24.06 -15.68 -18.30
C THR A 25 -23.17 -14.78 -19.15
N ALA A 26 -22.21 -14.07 -18.53
CA ALA A 26 -21.32 -13.17 -19.21
C ALA A 26 -19.89 -13.73 -19.16
N ASP A 27 -19.20 -13.72 -20.30
CA ASP A 27 -17.80 -14.16 -20.41
C ASP A 27 -16.83 -13.07 -19.90
N TRP A 28 -17.05 -12.67 -18.64
CA TRP A 28 -16.35 -11.60 -17.97
C TRP A 28 -15.42 -12.17 -16.91
N GLU A 29 -14.19 -11.68 -16.91
CA GLU A 29 -13.15 -12.17 -16.01
C GLU A 29 -12.65 -11.01 -15.17
N LEU A 30 -12.71 -11.19 -13.85
CA LEU A 30 -12.29 -10.17 -12.89
C LEU A 30 -11.01 -10.64 -12.23
N ILE A 31 -9.97 -9.84 -12.30
CA ILE A 31 -8.80 -10.00 -11.46
C ILE A 31 -8.98 -9.15 -10.20
N ARG A 32 -8.90 -9.81 -9.06
CA ARG A 32 -9.17 -9.26 -7.73
C ARG A 32 -7.95 -9.42 -6.83
N PHE A 33 -7.82 -8.49 -5.89
CA PHE A 33 -6.85 -8.60 -4.80
C PHE A 33 -7.45 -9.37 -3.63
N ARG A 34 -6.73 -10.38 -3.13
CA ARG A 34 -7.21 -11.35 -2.16
C ARG A 34 -7.60 -10.74 -0.83
N GLU A 35 -6.80 -9.80 -0.31
CA GLU A 35 -7.00 -9.27 1.06
C GLU A 35 -8.35 -8.55 1.23
N ASN A 36 -8.80 -7.81 0.21
CA ASN A 36 -10.03 -7.00 0.30
C ASN A 36 -11.08 -7.34 -0.77
N LYS A 37 -10.83 -8.36 -1.60
CA LYS A 37 -11.71 -8.88 -2.65
C LYS A 37 -12.09 -7.85 -3.72
N LYS A 38 -11.44 -6.67 -3.77
CA LYS A 38 -11.72 -5.64 -4.77
C LYS A 38 -11.12 -6.05 -6.12
N ALA A 39 -11.90 -5.86 -7.18
CA ALA A 39 -11.41 -6.00 -8.54
C ALA A 39 -10.58 -4.76 -8.94
N PHE A 40 -9.52 -4.99 -9.71
CA PHE A 40 -8.74 -3.91 -10.35
C PHE A 40 -8.68 -4.06 -11.87
N LEU A 41 -8.98 -5.24 -12.39
CA LEU A 41 -9.02 -5.48 -13.82
C LEU A 41 -10.26 -6.33 -14.12
N LEU A 42 -11.14 -5.81 -14.96
CA LEU A 42 -12.30 -6.53 -15.49
C LEU A 42 -12.14 -6.65 -17.00
N ILE A 43 -12.13 -7.87 -17.51
CA ILE A 43 -11.78 -8.23 -18.89
C ILE A 43 -13.03 -8.82 -19.55
N TYR A 44 -13.40 -8.31 -20.71
CA TYR A 44 -14.56 -8.79 -21.45
C TYR A 44 -14.46 -8.44 -22.93
N GLU A 45 -15.21 -9.13 -23.78
CA GLU A 45 -15.33 -8.78 -25.20
C GLU A 45 -16.53 -7.87 -25.44
N ARG A 46 -16.35 -6.87 -26.29
CA ARG A 46 -17.43 -5.99 -26.76
C ARG A 46 -17.04 -5.36 -28.08
N ASN A 47 -17.97 -5.34 -29.03
CA ASN A 47 -17.80 -4.75 -30.36
C ASN A 47 -16.58 -5.30 -31.13
N GLY A 48 -16.27 -6.60 -30.96
CA GLY A 48 -15.14 -7.25 -31.63
C GLY A 48 -13.77 -6.98 -31.02
N PHE A 49 -13.70 -6.29 -29.87
CA PHE A 49 -12.45 -6.02 -29.16
C PHE A 49 -12.49 -6.56 -27.73
N VAL A 50 -11.31 -6.91 -27.21
CA VAL A 50 -11.10 -7.10 -25.77
C VAL A 50 -11.11 -5.72 -25.11
N ASN A 51 -11.89 -5.59 -24.03
CA ASN A 51 -12.04 -4.37 -23.26
C ASN A 51 -11.58 -4.61 -21.83
N LEU A 52 -10.86 -3.64 -21.27
CA LEU A 52 -10.36 -3.66 -19.91
C LEU A 52 -10.99 -2.54 -19.09
N ASN A 53 -11.78 -2.89 -18.08
CA ASN A 53 -12.18 -1.96 -17.05
C ASN A 53 -11.10 -1.93 -15.96
N VAL A 54 -10.51 -0.75 -15.76
CA VAL A 54 -9.43 -0.49 -14.79
C VAL A 54 -9.83 0.64 -13.85
N LYS A 55 -9.39 0.56 -12.60
CA LYS A 55 -9.52 1.64 -11.63
C LYS A 55 -8.58 2.77 -11.99
N VAL A 56 -9.00 3.99 -11.72
CA VAL A 56 -8.22 5.20 -11.97
C VAL A 56 -8.43 6.20 -10.86
N HIS A 57 -7.36 6.92 -10.51
CA HIS A 57 -7.46 8.06 -9.59
C HIS A 57 -8.18 9.21 -10.32
N PRO A 58 -9.13 9.92 -9.67
CA PRO A 58 -9.90 10.99 -10.33
C PRO A 58 -9.04 12.04 -11.03
N GLU A 59 -7.87 12.38 -10.49
CA GLU A 59 -6.93 13.37 -11.07
C GLU A 59 -6.33 12.93 -12.42
N TRP A 60 -6.11 11.63 -12.63
CA TRP A 60 -5.50 11.08 -13.87
C TRP A 60 -6.54 10.56 -14.87
N ARG A 61 -7.80 10.45 -14.44
CA ARG A 61 -8.91 9.90 -15.23
C ARG A 61 -9.03 10.57 -16.60
N ASP A 62 -9.11 11.89 -16.61
CA ASP A 62 -9.35 12.66 -17.83
C ASP A 62 -8.08 12.82 -18.67
N PHE A 63 -6.90 12.75 -18.03
CA PHE A 63 -5.63 12.70 -18.74
C PHE A 63 -5.59 11.49 -19.69
N TRP A 64 -5.83 10.28 -19.19
CA TRP A 64 -5.75 9.08 -20.02
C TRP A 64 -6.77 9.07 -21.16
N ARG A 65 -8.00 9.53 -20.89
CA ARG A 65 -9.06 9.66 -21.90
C ARG A 65 -8.72 10.66 -23.01
N ARG A 66 -7.96 11.71 -22.66
CA ARG A 66 -7.54 12.72 -23.63
C ARG A 66 -6.35 12.26 -24.48
N VAL A 67 -5.42 11.51 -23.88
CA VAL A 67 -4.21 11.04 -24.56
C VAL A 67 -4.53 9.89 -25.52
N TYR A 68 -5.39 8.95 -25.11
CA TYR A 68 -5.72 7.77 -25.90
C TYR A 68 -7.24 7.70 -26.15
N PRO A 69 -7.70 7.85 -27.40
CA PRO A 69 -9.12 7.68 -27.75
C PRO A 69 -9.69 6.30 -27.38
N ALA A 70 -8.83 5.28 -27.31
CA ALA A 70 -9.15 3.94 -26.86
C ALA A 70 -9.44 3.87 -25.33
N VAL A 71 -9.14 4.92 -24.56
CA VAL A 71 -9.51 5.04 -23.15
C VAL A 71 -10.79 5.87 -23.02
N GLN A 72 -11.85 5.22 -22.55
CA GLN A 72 -13.20 5.77 -22.52
C GLN A 72 -13.78 5.81 -21.10
N PRO A 73 -14.83 6.61 -20.86
CA PRO A 73 -15.61 6.51 -19.63
C PRO A 73 -16.10 5.07 -19.42
N ALA A 74 -15.98 4.56 -18.19
CA ALA A 74 -16.16 3.14 -17.97
C ALA A 74 -17.57 2.62 -18.30
N TYR A 75 -17.60 1.50 -19.01
CA TYR A 75 -18.78 0.70 -19.29
C TYR A 75 -19.18 -0.12 -18.05
N HIS A 76 -20.45 -0.03 -17.66
CA HIS A 76 -21.04 -0.72 -16.48
C HIS A 76 -20.34 -0.46 -15.12
N GLN A 77 -19.40 0.48 -15.06
CA GLN A 77 -18.72 0.89 -13.82
C GLN A 77 -18.91 2.38 -13.54
N ASN A 78 -18.55 2.80 -12.32
CA ASN A 78 -18.55 4.22 -11.94
C ASN A 78 -17.49 4.97 -12.77
N LYS A 79 -17.94 5.93 -13.58
CA LYS A 79 -17.11 6.70 -14.52
C LYS A 79 -16.17 7.68 -13.84
N GLU A 80 -16.28 7.91 -12.54
CA GLU A 80 -15.34 8.72 -11.77
C GLU A 80 -14.07 7.95 -11.40
N HIS A 81 -14.22 6.66 -11.08
CA HIS A 81 -13.15 5.83 -10.52
C HIS A 81 -12.69 4.70 -11.45
N TRP A 82 -13.28 4.61 -12.64
CA TRP A 82 -12.96 3.60 -13.63
C TRP A 82 -12.87 4.19 -15.04
N ASN A 83 -11.99 3.59 -15.84
CA ASN A 83 -11.93 3.74 -17.29
C ASN A 83 -12.14 2.39 -17.97
N THR A 84 -12.70 2.41 -19.19
CA THR A 84 -12.64 1.28 -20.12
C THR A 84 -11.51 1.53 -21.10
N ILE A 85 -10.65 0.55 -21.33
CA ILE A 85 -9.61 0.57 -22.36
C ILE A 85 -9.99 -0.45 -23.44
N VAL A 86 -10.06 -0.01 -24.68
CA VAL A 86 -10.25 -0.89 -25.84
C VAL A 86 -8.88 -1.37 -26.32
N LEU A 87 -8.67 -2.69 -26.42
CA LEU A 87 -7.44 -3.28 -26.95
C LEU A 87 -7.48 -3.33 -28.48
N ASP A 88 -7.43 -2.16 -29.12
CA ASP A 88 -7.38 -2.02 -30.60
C ASP A 88 -5.95 -1.93 -31.15
N GLY A 89 -4.94 -1.98 -30.28
CA GLY A 89 -3.53 -1.89 -30.62
C GLY A 89 -3.00 -0.45 -30.75
N SER A 90 -3.81 0.58 -30.48
CA SER A 90 -3.39 1.99 -30.53
C SER A 90 -2.58 2.45 -29.32
N ILE A 91 -2.72 1.77 -28.17
CA ILE A 91 -1.98 2.08 -26.94
C ILE A 91 -0.72 1.20 -26.87
N PRO A 92 0.48 1.79 -26.67
CA PRO A 92 1.70 1.02 -26.43
C PRO A 92 1.55 0.05 -25.25
N GLU A 93 2.17 -1.13 -25.36
CA GLU A 93 2.03 -2.17 -24.32
C GLU A 93 2.53 -1.71 -22.95
N GLU A 94 3.61 -0.92 -22.92
CA GLU A 94 4.16 -0.36 -21.68
C GLU A 94 3.14 0.52 -20.93
N GLU A 95 2.34 1.29 -21.67
CA GLU A 95 1.29 2.16 -21.12
C GLU A 95 0.09 1.33 -20.64
N LEU A 96 -0.31 0.28 -21.38
CA LEU A 96 -1.33 -0.67 -20.91
C LEU A 96 -0.91 -1.31 -19.58
N ARG A 97 0.32 -1.82 -19.50
CA ARG A 97 0.88 -2.42 -18.28
C ARG A 97 0.92 -1.41 -17.14
N ARG A 98 1.33 -0.17 -17.42
CA ARG A 98 1.36 0.92 -16.45
C ARG A 98 -0.04 1.21 -15.89
N ILE A 99 -1.03 1.43 -16.75
CA ILE A 99 -2.40 1.75 -16.31
C ILE A 99 -3.00 0.62 -15.47
N ILE A 100 -2.81 -0.64 -15.87
CA ILE A 100 -3.24 -1.81 -15.09
C ILE A 100 -2.50 -1.86 -13.73
N SER A 101 -1.20 -1.57 -13.72
CA SER A 101 -0.41 -1.51 -12.47
C SER A 101 -0.91 -0.43 -11.53
N GLU A 102 -1.21 0.77 -12.05
CA GLU A 102 -1.79 1.88 -11.27
C GLU A 102 -3.15 1.48 -10.69
N SER A 103 -3.98 0.77 -11.46
CA SER A 103 -5.26 0.22 -10.99
C SER A 103 -5.08 -0.77 -9.83
N TYR A 104 -4.11 -1.67 -9.92
CA TYR A 104 -3.76 -2.60 -8.84
C TYR A 104 -3.28 -1.85 -7.59
N SER A 105 -2.38 -0.87 -7.75
CA SER A 105 -1.86 -0.05 -6.63
C SER A 105 -2.97 0.66 -5.86
N LEU A 106 -4.03 1.12 -6.54
CA LEU A 106 -5.17 1.79 -5.88
C LEU A 106 -5.95 0.90 -4.91
N ILE A 107 -5.90 -0.42 -5.06
CA ILE A 107 -6.63 -1.37 -4.21
C ILE A 107 -5.73 -2.26 -3.36
N SER A 108 -4.44 -2.32 -3.65
CA SER A 108 -3.45 -3.01 -2.82
C SER A 108 -2.77 -2.07 -1.80
N ASP A 109 -2.87 -0.75 -1.96
CA ASP A 109 -2.42 0.18 -0.93
C ASP A 109 -3.29 0.08 0.33
N SER A 110 -2.63 0.07 1.47
CA SER A 110 -3.25 0.07 2.79
C SER A 110 -2.39 0.91 3.74
N PRO A 111 -2.99 1.86 4.48
CA PRO A 111 -2.27 2.62 5.50
C PRO A 111 -1.53 1.71 6.49
N THR A 112 -2.13 0.58 6.89
CA THR A 112 -1.51 -0.40 7.79
C THR A 112 -0.24 -1.01 7.18
N LYS A 113 -0.27 -1.37 5.89
CA LYS A 113 0.90 -1.90 5.19
C LYS A 113 2.02 -0.86 5.12
N ARG A 114 1.69 0.39 4.79
CA ARG A 114 2.65 1.50 4.80
C ARG A 114 3.25 1.77 6.18
N ILE A 115 2.46 1.62 7.25
CA ILE A 115 2.94 1.75 8.63
C ILE A 115 3.95 0.64 8.95
N TYR A 116 3.66 -0.62 8.63
CA TYR A 116 4.60 -1.72 8.86
C TYR A 116 5.91 -1.54 8.08
N GLU A 117 5.82 -1.15 6.81
CA GLU A 117 7.00 -0.86 5.99
C GLU A 117 7.80 0.36 6.51
N ALA A 118 7.13 1.36 7.08
CA ALA A 118 7.82 2.46 7.75
C ALA A 118 8.56 1.98 9.00
N VAL A 119 7.94 1.13 9.82
CA VAL A 119 8.53 0.61 11.07
C VAL A 119 9.75 -0.28 10.77
N LYS A 120 9.67 -1.14 9.75
CA LYS A 120 10.81 -1.97 9.28
C LYS A 120 12.04 -1.14 8.90
N LYS A 121 11.85 0.12 8.50
CA LYS A 121 12.92 1.04 8.10
C LYS A 121 13.55 1.81 9.27
N ILE A 122 13.04 1.67 10.50
CA ILE A 122 13.68 2.26 11.69
C ILE A 122 14.95 1.44 11.99
N PRO A 123 16.15 2.03 11.90
CA PRO A 123 17.39 1.28 12.06
C PRO A 123 17.60 0.84 13.52
N LYS A 124 18.44 -0.20 13.68
CA LYS A 124 18.92 -0.63 15.01
C LYS A 124 19.58 0.54 15.75
N GLY A 125 19.29 0.66 17.05
CA GLY A 125 19.82 1.73 17.89
C GLY A 125 19.12 3.09 17.70
N LYS A 126 18.01 3.12 16.96
CA LYS A 126 17.17 4.31 16.77
C LYS A 126 15.72 4.04 17.13
N VAL A 127 15.02 5.11 17.47
CA VAL A 127 13.57 5.12 17.74
C VAL A 127 12.88 6.15 16.88
N ALA A 128 11.60 5.93 16.60
CA ALA A 128 10.73 6.91 15.96
C ALA A 128 9.49 7.15 16.82
N THR A 129 8.99 8.38 16.82
CA THR A 129 7.70 8.67 17.44
C THR A 129 6.56 8.18 16.55
N TYR A 130 5.38 7.93 17.14
CA TYR A 130 4.17 7.61 16.35
C TYR A 130 3.89 8.62 15.22
N ALA A 131 4.17 9.92 15.44
CA ALA A 131 4.01 10.95 14.43
C ALA A 131 5.04 10.83 13.30
N GLN A 132 6.28 10.48 13.62
CA GLN A 132 7.32 10.26 12.61
C GLN A 132 7.02 9.01 11.77
N VAL A 133 6.55 7.92 12.39
CA VAL A 133 6.09 6.73 11.65
C VAL A 133 4.91 7.07 10.75
N ALA A 134 3.94 7.86 11.23
CA ALA A 134 2.82 8.32 10.43
C ALA A 134 3.27 9.16 9.22
N GLU A 135 4.28 10.01 9.41
CA GLU A 135 4.90 10.82 8.37
C GLU A 135 5.64 9.96 7.33
N MET A 136 6.42 8.97 7.78
CA MET A 136 7.07 7.97 6.92
C MET A 136 6.05 7.16 6.11
N ALA A 137 4.89 6.84 6.70
CA ALA A 137 3.78 6.16 6.04
C ALA A 137 2.97 7.08 5.10
N GLY A 138 3.32 8.36 4.99
CA GLY A 138 2.77 9.30 4.02
C GLY A 138 1.70 10.26 4.55
N ASN A 139 1.32 10.18 5.83
CA ASN A 139 0.41 11.15 6.45
C ASN A 139 0.66 11.29 7.96
N LYS A 140 1.32 12.39 8.33
CA LYS A 140 1.65 12.75 9.72
C LYS A 140 0.47 12.75 10.70
N LYS A 141 -0.77 12.92 10.20
CA LYS A 141 -1.99 12.92 11.03
C LYS A 141 -2.50 11.52 11.40
N MET A 142 -1.81 10.45 10.98
CA MET A 142 -2.22 9.06 11.19
C MET A 142 -1.67 8.40 12.47
N SER A 143 -1.15 9.14 13.46
CA SER A 143 -0.54 8.56 14.68
C SER A 143 -1.43 7.54 15.42
N ARG A 144 -2.76 7.76 15.47
CA ARG A 144 -3.71 6.80 16.06
C ARG A 144 -3.80 5.50 15.25
N ALA A 145 -3.78 5.60 13.91
CA ALA A 145 -3.75 4.43 13.04
C ALA A 145 -2.45 3.65 13.20
N VAL A 146 -1.32 4.32 13.44
CA VAL A 146 -0.04 3.68 13.80
C VAL A 146 -0.19 2.84 15.06
N GLY A 147 -0.74 3.40 16.15
CA GLY A 147 -1.00 2.65 17.37
C GLY A 147 -1.85 1.41 17.15
N ASN A 148 -2.98 1.56 16.44
CA ASN A 148 -3.88 0.45 16.12
C ASN A 148 -3.22 -0.63 15.26
N ALA A 149 -2.37 -0.25 14.31
CA ALA A 149 -1.63 -1.19 13.47
C ALA A 149 -0.60 -1.95 14.31
N LEU A 150 0.22 -1.26 15.10
CA LEU A 150 1.26 -1.89 15.91
C LEU A 150 0.71 -2.83 16.98
N HIS A 151 -0.49 -2.56 17.51
CA HIS A 151 -1.18 -3.48 18.42
C HIS A 151 -1.61 -4.79 17.74
N LYS A 152 -1.77 -4.78 16.41
CA LYS A 152 -2.15 -5.94 15.58
C LYS A 152 -1.00 -6.41 14.70
N ASN A 153 0.24 -6.14 15.12
CA ASN A 153 1.43 -6.47 14.37
C ASN A 153 1.45 -7.98 14.04
N PRO A 154 1.32 -8.37 12.75
CA PRO A 154 1.24 -9.78 12.37
C PRO A 154 2.60 -10.48 12.37
N ASP A 155 3.70 -9.72 12.46
CA ASP A 155 5.07 -10.22 12.35
C ASP A 155 6.01 -9.49 13.33
N PRO A 156 5.94 -9.79 14.64
CA PRO A 156 6.72 -9.12 15.69
C PRO A 156 8.24 -9.26 15.56
N ASP A 157 8.71 -10.25 14.80
CA ASP A 157 10.12 -10.55 14.60
C ASP A 157 10.76 -9.61 13.57
N HIS A 158 10.03 -9.30 12.48
CA HIS A 158 10.53 -8.40 11.43
C HIS A 158 9.99 -6.97 11.54
N ILE A 159 8.85 -6.76 12.19
CA ILE A 159 8.28 -5.43 12.44
C ILE A 159 8.61 -5.03 13.88
N SER A 160 9.74 -4.34 14.06
CA SER A 160 10.30 -3.92 15.35
C SER A 160 9.48 -2.80 16.04
N CYS A 161 8.23 -3.10 16.41
CA CYS A 161 7.29 -2.14 17.00
C CYS A 161 7.77 -1.52 18.33
N PHE A 162 8.66 -2.20 19.06
CA PHE A 162 9.27 -1.71 20.30
C PHE A 162 10.13 -0.45 20.10
N ARG A 163 10.61 -0.19 18.87
CA ARG A 163 11.32 1.05 18.49
C ARG A 163 10.40 2.28 18.35
N VAL A 164 9.08 2.12 18.53
CA VAL A 164 8.12 3.21 18.42
C VAL A 164 7.72 3.72 19.81
N VAL A 165 7.95 5.00 20.06
CA VAL A 165 7.70 5.68 21.35
C VAL A 165 6.75 6.86 21.19
N ASN A 166 6.26 7.41 22.29
CA ASN A 166 5.43 8.62 22.21
C ASN A 166 6.27 9.88 21.94
N SER A 167 5.60 11.03 21.75
CA SER A 167 6.25 12.32 21.46
C SER A 167 7.20 12.83 22.55
N LYS A 168 7.11 12.28 23.77
CA LYS A 168 7.97 12.61 24.90
C LYS A 168 9.10 11.58 25.11
N GLY A 169 9.20 10.59 24.21
CA GLY A 169 10.12 9.46 24.35
C GLY A 169 9.69 8.42 25.36
N GLU A 170 8.48 8.52 25.93
CA GLU A 170 7.98 7.56 26.91
C GLU A 170 7.62 6.23 26.23
N LEU A 171 7.90 5.14 26.95
CA LEU A 171 7.49 3.80 26.56
C LEU A 171 5.96 3.65 26.53
N ALA A 172 5.49 2.63 25.83
CA ALA A 172 4.09 2.27 25.83
C ALA A 172 3.65 1.75 27.22
N PRO A 173 2.34 1.74 27.52
CA PRO A 173 1.82 1.18 28.76
C PRO A 173 2.29 -0.26 28.99
N ALA A 174 2.38 -0.66 30.26
CA ALA A 174 2.74 -2.01 30.67
C ALA A 174 1.91 -3.07 29.92
N PHE A 175 2.54 -4.21 29.60
CA PHE A 175 1.95 -5.35 28.88
C PHE A 175 1.66 -5.16 27.39
N ALA A 176 1.87 -3.97 26.81
CA ALA A 176 1.76 -3.78 25.36
C ALA A 176 2.72 -4.69 24.55
N PHE A 177 3.77 -5.21 25.19
CA PHE A 177 4.78 -6.06 24.58
C PHE A 177 4.90 -7.45 25.25
N GLY A 178 3.90 -7.92 25.99
CA GLY A 178 3.93 -9.25 26.59
C GLY A 178 4.45 -9.30 28.04
N GLY A 179 4.68 -8.14 28.65
CA GLY A 179 5.05 -8.03 30.06
C GLY A 179 5.30 -6.59 30.49
N GLU A 180 5.47 -6.39 31.78
CA GLU A 180 6.12 -5.20 32.32
C GLU A 180 7.60 -5.19 31.84
N ASP A 181 8.14 -4.01 31.53
CA ASP A 181 9.53 -3.80 31.05
C ASP A 181 10.00 -4.47 29.74
N GLU A 182 9.17 -5.27 29.05
CA GLU A 182 9.62 -5.94 27.82
C GLU A 182 10.05 -4.96 26.71
N GLN A 183 9.38 -3.81 26.58
CA GLN A 183 9.81 -2.78 25.62
C GLN A 183 11.19 -2.23 25.97
N ARG A 184 11.47 -2.00 27.26
CA ARG A 184 12.76 -1.51 27.74
C ARG A 184 13.86 -2.50 27.38
N LYS A 185 13.68 -3.78 27.73
CA LYS A 185 14.66 -4.83 27.47
C LYS A 185 15.04 -4.90 26.00
N ARG A 186 14.04 -4.94 25.11
CA ARG A 186 14.26 -4.98 23.65
C ARG A 186 14.97 -3.73 23.13
N LEU A 187 14.65 -2.55 23.68
CA LEU A 187 15.35 -1.31 23.32
C LEU A 187 16.81 -1.33 23.76
N GLU A 188 17.09 -1.79 24.99
CA GLU A 188 18.45 -1.86 25.54
C GLU A 188 19.32 -2.88 24.78
N GLU A 189 18.77 -4.05 24.43
CA GLU A 189 19.41 -5.03 23.55
C GLU A 189 19.66 -4.49 22.12
N ASP A 190 18.81 -3.56 21.69
CA ASP A 190 18.95 -2.85 20.42
C ASP A 190 19.94 -1.68 20.48
N GLY A 191 20.51 -1.38 21.66
CA GLY A 191 21.49 -0.32 21.89
C GLY A 191 20.90 1.04 22.28
N VAL A 192 19.62 1.08 22.67
CA VAL A 192 18.89 2.28 23.07
C VAL A 192 18.74 2.31 24.59
N GLU A 193 19.38 3.27 25.24
CA GLU A 193 19.29 3.46 26.69
C GLU A 193 17.92 4.05 27.09
N VAL A 194 17.29 3.47 28.12
CA VAL A 194 16.02 3.94 28.68
C VAL A 194 16.22 4.40 30.13
N LYS A 195 15.96 5.68 30.42
CA LYS A 195 16.03 6.26 31.77
C LYS A 195 14.65 6.72 32.20
N ASP A 196 14.20 6.32 33.40
CA ASP A 196 12.90 6.68 33.96
C ASP A 196 11.70 6.41 33.02
N GLY A 197 11.76 5.30 32.27
CA GLY A 197 10.74 4.92 31.30
C GLY A 197 10.73 5.77 30.03
N LYS A 198 11.82 6.50 29.75
CA LYS A 198 11.97 7.38 28.58
C LYS A 198 13.27 7.13 27.82
N VAL A 199 13.16 7.29 26.51
CA VAL A 199 14.29 7.34 25.57
C VAL A 199 14.64 8.80 25.29
N ASP A 200 15.93 9.13 25.26
CA ASP A 200 16.41 10.42 24.79
C ASP A 200 16.23 10.53 23.26
N LEU A 201 15.20 11.27 22.83
CA LEU A 201 14.90 11.48 21.42
C LEU A 201 15.97 12.30 20.68
N LYS A 202 16.79 13.11 21.37
CA LYS A 202 17.90 13.82 20.71
C LYS A 202 19.05 12.88 20.35
N LYS A 203 19.27 11.85 21.18
CA LYS A 203 20.32 10.86 20.98
C LYS A 203 19.88 9.74 20.04
N TYR A 204 18.71 9.17 20.31
CA TYR A 204 18.23 7.95 19.65
C TYR A 204 17.08 8.20 18.67
N GLY A 205 16.47 9.39 18.64
CA GLY A 205 15.43 9.69 17.68
C GLY A 205 15.94 9.67 16.23
N MET A 206 15.05 9.34 15.31
CA MET A 206 15.26 9.57 13.89
C MET A 206 15.22 11.06 13.55
N GLU A 207 16.18 11.50 12.75
CA GLU A 207 16.28 12.86 12.22
C GLU A 207 15.32 13.08 11.04
N LEU A 208 14.94 14.33 10.78
CA LEU A 208 14.06 14.70 9.66
C LEU A 208 14.60 14.20 8.30
N LYS A 209 15.92 14.36 8.08
CA LYS A 209 16.60 13.87 6.87
C LYS A 209 16.50 12.35 6.69
N GLU A 210 16.42 11.58 7.78
CA GLU A 210 16.28 10.11 7.75
C GLU A 210 14.84 9.72 7.43
N ILE A 211 13.88 10.44 8.00
CA ILE A 211 12.44 10.29 7.74
C ILE A 211 12.12 10.59 6.27
N GLU A 212 12.64 11.70 5.73
CA GLU A 212 12.44 12.06 4.33
C GLU A 212 13.03 11.02 3.38
N LYS A 213 14.25 10.52 3.66
CA LYS A 213 14.85 9.42 2.89
C LYS A 213 13.96 8.17 2.88
N VAL A 214 13.33 7.85 4.01
CA VAL A 214 12.41 6.70 4.08
C VAL A 214 11.14 6.95 3.29
N ARG A 215 10.56 8.15 3.40
CA ARG A 215 9.31 8.54 2.72
C ARG A 215 9.46 8.54 1.20
N TYR A 216 10.60 8.98 0.68
CA TYR A 216 10.81 9.14 -0.77
C TYR A 216 11.56 8.00 -1.45
N ARG A 217 12.07 7.00 -0.70
CA ARG A 217 12.54 5.75 -1.31
C ARG A 217 11.34 4.98 -1.86
N LYS A 218 11.08 5.14 -3.17
CA LYS A 218 10.27 4.18 -3.93
C LYS A 218 10.89 2.79 -3.73
N ALA A 219 10.07 1.85 -3.28
CA ALA A 219 10.43 0.43 -3.25
C ALA A 219 10.55 -0.11 -4.68
#